data_AF-A0A1A8HD30-F1
#
_entry.id   AF-A0A1A8HD30-F1
#
_cell.length_a   1.000
_cell.length_b   1.000
_cell.length_c   1.000
_cell.angle_alpha   90.00
_cell.angle_beta   90.00
_cell.angle_gamma   90.00
#
_symmetry.space_group_name_H-M   'P 1'
#
loop_
_entity.id
_entity.type
_entity.pdbx_description
1 polymer ?
#
loop_
_entity_poly.entity_id
_entity_poly.type
_entity_poly.pdbx_seq_one_letter_code
_entity_poly.pdbx_strand_id
1 'polypeptide(L)'
;CEDPACYLWQVQQEGRCIPINGSCGSGTAVHNITCVNTEGEVVASTQCVDDPPPTEESCEVACSADCVVGSWSFWSTCSHSCATKTAEGKQSRTRTILAIPGKDGKACP
;
A
#
# COMPACT_ATOMS: atom_id res chain seq x y z
N CYS A 1 -13.96 -17.92 26.21
CA CYS A 1 -12.56 -17.44 26.18
C CYS A 1 -12.57 -15.95 26.45
N GLU A 2 -11.71 -15.46 27.36
CA GLU A 2 -11.67 -14.06 27.84
C GLU A 2 -10.33 -13.39 27.51
N ASP A 3 -9.71 -13.78 26.38
CA ASP A 3 -8.41 -13.23 25.96
C ASP A 3 -8.61 -12.34 24.72
N PRO A 4 -8.06 -11.11 24.66
CA PRO A 4 -8.14 -10.21 23.51
C PRO A 4 -7.62 -10.81 22.20
N ALA A 5 -6.89 -11.92 22.24
CA ALA A 5 -6.44 -12.64 21.04
C ALA A 5 -7.47 -13.63 20.45
N CYS A 6 -8.65 -13.81 21.08
CA CYS A 6 -9.62 -14.81 20.63
C CYS A 6 -10.49 -14.38 19.45
N TYR A 7 -10.64 -13.07 19.25
CA TYR A 7 -11.44 -12.50 18.17
C TYR A 7 -10.70 -11.36 17.50
N LEU A 8 -10.64 -11.36 16.17
CA LEU A 8 -9.95 -10.32 15.42
C LEU A 8 -10.76 -9.88 14.21
N TRP A 9 -10.57 -8.64 13.79
CA TRP A 9 -11.16 -8.09 12.57
C TRP A 9 -10.42 -8.58 11.34
N GLN A 10 -11.09 -9.41 10.53
CA GLN A 10 -10.50 -9.98 9.33
C GLN A 10 -11.24 -9.52 8.08
N VAL A 11 -10.47 -9.19 7.05
CA VAL A 11 -10.97 -8.95 5.69
C VAL A 11 -11.39 -10.31 5.11
N GLN A 12 -12.69 -10.52 4.97
CA GLN A 12 -13.26 -11.72 4.33
C GLN A 12 -13.13 -11.65 2.82
N GLN A 13 -13.31 -10.45 2.27
CA GLN A 13 -13.24 -10.20 0.85
C GLN A 13 -12.57 -8.86 0.61
N GLU A 14 -11.45 -8.89 -0.12
CA GLU A 14 -10.81 -7.70 -0.63
C GLU A 14 -11.67 -7.08 -1.73
N GLY A 15 -11.98 -5.79 -1.57
CA GLY A 15 -12.65 -5.01 -2.59
C GLY A 15 -11.76 -4.83 -3.80
N ARG A 16 -12.36 -4.83 -4.99
CA ARG A 16 -11.66 -4.34 -6.17
C ARG A 16 -11.54 -2.82 -6.08
N CYS A 17 -10.43 -2.28 -6.55
CA CYS A 17 -10.26 -0.85 -6.67
C CYS A 17 -11.19 -0.29 -7.76
N ILE A 18 -12.09 0.62 -7.40
CA ILE A 18 -13.01 1.30 -8.33
C ILE A 18 -12.50 2.74 -8.54
N PRO A 19 -12.07 3.12 -9.74
CA PRO A 19 -11.61 4.47 -10.03
C PRO A 19 -12.72 5.51 -9.85
N ILE A 20 -12.37 6.68 -9.27
CA ILE A 20 -13.32 7.78 -9.05
C ILE A 20 -13.69 8.48 -10.36
N ASN A 21 -12.74 8.56 -11.30
CA ASN A 21 -12.92 9.27 -12.57
C ASN A 21 -12.34 8.47 -13.74
N GLY A 22 -13.17 7.64 -14.36
CA GLY A 22 -12.81 6.83 -15.54
C GLY A 22 -12.60 5.35 -15.24
N SER A 23 -11.79 4.69 -16.06
CA SER A 23 -11.49 3.24 -15.96
C SER A 23 -10.17 2.92 -15.27
N CYS A 24 -9.38 3.94 -14.92
CA CYS A 24 -8.10 3.81 -14.24
C CYS A 24 -7.79 5.09 -13.44
N GLY A 25 -6.72 5.08 -12.64
CA GLY A 25 -6.32 6.17 -11.76
C GLY A 25 -6.72 5.94 -10.31
N SER A 26 -6.82 7.02 -9.52
CA SER A 26 -7.17 6.95 -8.11
C SER A 26 -8.61 6.46 -7.92
N GLY A 27 -8.78 5.54 -6.98
CA GLY A 27 -10.03 4.85 -6.71
C GLY A 27 -10.24 4.57 -5.22
N THR A 28 -11.37 3.94 -4.94
CA THR A 28 -11.71 3.43 -3.61
C THR A 28 -11.95 1.94 -3.71
N ALA A 29 -11.35 1.18 -2.79
CA ALA A 29 -11.63 -0.23 -2.58
C ALA A 29 -12.48 -0.40 -1.32
N VAL A 30 -13.56 -1.17 -1.42
CA VAL A 30 -14.45 -1.45 -0.28
C VAL A 30 -14.22 -2.89 0.19
N HIS A 31 -13.69 -3.04 1.40
CA HIS A 31 -13.36 -4.32 2.00
C HIS A 31 -14.51 -4.80 2.90
N ASN A 32 -14.83 -6.09 2.82
CA ASN A 32 -15.78 -6.69 3.74
C ASN A 32 -15.04 -7.18 4.99
N ILE A 33 -15.18 -6.46 6.09
CA ILE A 33 -14.48 -6.72 7.35
C ILE A 33 -15.47 -7.34 8.34
N THR A 34 -15.11 -8.51 8.88
CA THR A 34 -15.93 -9.20 9.88
C THR A 34 -15.10 -9.59 11.09
N CYS A 35 -15.74 -9.65 12.25
CA CYS A 35 -15.13 -10.23 13.43
C CYS A 35 -15.09 -11.76 13.29
N VAL A 36 -13.92 -12.37 13.45
CA VAL A 36 -13.76 -13.82 13.40
C VAL A 36 -13.15 -14.38 14.67
N ASN A 37 -13.44 -15.64 14.99
CA ASN A 37 -12.77 -16.35 16.08
C ASN A 37 -11.39 -16.90 15.65
N THR A 38 -10.69 -17.58 16.56
CA THR A 38 -9.40 -18.26 16.29
C THR A 38 -9.46 -19.34 15.21
N GLU A 39 -10.66 -19.83 14.90
CA GLU A 39 -10.91 -20.87 13.89
C GLU A 39 -11.28 -20.24 12.52
N GLY A 40 -11.38 -18.92 12.43
CA GLY A 40 -11.73 -18.18 11.22
C GLY A 40 -13.24 -18.06 10.96
N GLU A 41 -14.08 -18.48 11.91
CA GLU A 41 -15.54 -18.40 11.78
C GLU A 41 -16.04 -16.98 12.05
N VAL A 42 -16.98 -16.51 11.22
CA VAL A 42 -17.60 -15.19 11.38
C VAL A 42 -18.50 -15.19 12.61
N VAL A 43 -18.18 -14.33 13.57
CA VAL A 43 -18.94 -14.14 14.81
C VAL A 43 -19.57 -12.74 14.85
N ALA A 44 -20.36 -12.47 15.88
CA ALA A 44 -20.94 -11.14 16.08
C ALA A 44 -19.84 -10.09 16.26
N SER A 45 -20.03 -8.91 15.65
CA SER A 45 -19.10 -7.77 15.75
C SER A 45 -18.83 -7.33 17.17
N THR A 46 -19.77 -7.56 18.10
CA THR A 46 -19.64 -7.25 19.53
C THR A 46 -18.58 -8.08 20.26
N GLN A 47 -18.06 -9.15 19.65
CA GLN A 47 -16.99 -9.97 20.23
C GLN A 47 -15.59 -9.37 20.01
N CYS A 48 -15.42 -8.58 18.95
CA CYS A 48 -14.20 -7.84 18.72
C CYS A 48 -14.26 -6.54 19.53
N VAL A 49 -13.37 -6.42 20.50
CA VAL A 49 -13.34 -5.28 21.43
C VAL A 49 -12.61 -4.08 20.81
N ASP A 50 -11.67 -4.35 19.91
CA ASP A 50 -10.91 -3.32 19.20
C ASP A 50 -11.75 -2.63 18.13
N ASP A 51 -11.35 -1.41 17.77
CA ASP A 51 -11.96 -0.68 16.67
C ASP A 51 -11.76 -1.43 15.34
N PRO A 52 -12.81 -1.56 14.50
CA PRO A 52 -12.68 -2.18 13.20
C PRO A 52 -11.76 -1.35 12.29
N PRO A 53 -10.97 -2.02 11.42
CA PRO A 53 -10.25 -1.34 10.36
C PRO A 53 -11.21 -0.61 9.42
N PRO A 54 -10.71 0.38 8.66
CA PRO A 54 -11.53 1.10 7.69
C PRO A 54 -12.05 0.15 6.61
N THR A 55 -13.36 0.19 6.36
CA THR A 55 -14.01 -0.59 5.30
C THR A 55 -13.74 -0.03 3.91
N GLU A 56 -13.26 1.20 3.82
CA GLU A 56 -12.91 1.87 2.57
C GLU A 56 -11.44 2.30 2.62
N GLU A 57 -10.67 1.91 1.60
CA GLU A 57 -9.28 2.33 1.42
C GLU A 57 -9.08 3.01 0.07
N SER A 58 -8.17 3.99 0.04
CA SER A 58 -7.73 4.60 -1.21
C SER A 58 -6.80 3.67 -1.97
N CYS A 59 -6.99 3.58 -3.27
CA CYS A 59 -6.25 2.68 -4.14
C CYS A 59 -5.96 3.33 -5.49
N GLU A 60 -5.09 2.71 -6.30
CA GLU A 60 -4.80 3.17 -7.65
C GLU A 60 -4.88 2.03 -8.67
N VAL A 61 -5.62 2.26 -9.76
CA VAL A 61 -5.66 1.38 -10.93
C VAL A 61 -4.69 1.94 -11.96
N ALA A 62 -3.69 1.15 -12.37
CA ALA A 62 -2.72 1.59 -13.36
C ALA A 62 -3.42 1.91 -14.71
N CYS A 63 -3.18 3.11 -15.24
CA CYS A 63 -3.61 3.47 -16.58
C CYS A 63 -2.63 2.94 -17.62
N SER A 64 -3.12 2.50 -18.78
CA SER A 64 -2.28 2.05 -19.91
C SER A 64 -1.34 3.13 -20.47
N ALA A 65 -1.61 4.38 -20.12
CA ALA A 65 -0.78 5.53 -20.45
C ALA A 65 0.21 5.91 -19.33
N ASP A 66 0.23 5.27 -18.17
CA ASP A 66 1.11 5.71 -17.07
C ASP A 66 2.58 5.41 -17.35
N CYS A 67 3.46 6.24 -16.78
CA CYS A 67 4.88 5.94 -16.78
C CYS A 67 5.17 4.64 -16.03
N VAL A 68 5.87 3.72 -16.69
CA VAL A 68 6.40 2.52 -16.03
C VAL A 68 7.89 2.72 -15.79
N VAL A 69 8.32 2.54 -14.54
CA VAL A 69 9.73 2.60 -14.14
C VAL A 69 10.24 1.22 -13.75
N GLY A 70 11.50 0.96 -14.06
CA GLY A 70 12.18 -0.29 -13.71
C GLY A 70 12.58 -0.33 -12.24
N SER A 71 13.18 -1.45 -11.85
CA SER A 71 13.73 -1.63 -10.51
C SER A 71 14.82 -0.59 -10.23
N TRP A 72 14.89 -0.16 -8.97
CA TRP A 72 15.99 0.67 -8.49
C TRP A 72 17.32 -0.07 -8.56
N SER A 73 18.38 0.66 -8.92
CA SER A 73 19.76 0.23 -8.72
C SER A 73 20.05 0.06 -7.22
N PHE A 74 21.16 -0.60 -6.92
CA PHE A 74 21.73 -0.55 -5.57
C PHE A 74 22.05 0.90 -5.18
N TRP A 75 21.96 1.17 -3.88
CA TRP A 75 22.40 2.44 -3.30
C TRP A 75 23.91 2.61 -3.46
N SER A 76 24.34 3.83 -3.74
CA SER A 76 25.75 4.20 -3.68
C SER A 76 26.30 4.04 -2.27
N THR A 77 27.61 3.96 -2.14
CA THR A 77 28.26 4.16 -0.85
C THR A 77 27.92 5.54 -0.29
N CYS A 78 27.90 5.66 1.04
CA CYS A 78 27.71 6.94 1.71
C CYS A 78 28.88 7.89 1.39
N SER A 79 28.58 9.15 1.06
CA SER A 79 29.60 10.14 0.73
C SER A 79 30.54 10.46 1.91
N HIS A 80 30.07 10.26 3.14
CA HIS A 80 30.86 10.44 4.36
C HIS A 80 30.63 9.28 5.31
N SER A 81 31.71 8.84 5.98
CA SER A 81 31.61 7.88 7.07
C SER A 81 31.20 8.59 8.36
N CYS A 82 30.43 7.92 9.22
CA CYS A 82 30.03 8.45 10.52
C CYS A 82 31.23 8.73 11.45
N ALA A 83 32.43 8.23 11.13
CA ALA A 83 33.65 8.47 11.88
C ALA A 83 34.09 9.93 11.86
N THR A 84 33.81 10.65 10.78
CA THR A 84 34.26 12.04 10.61
C THR A 84 33.42 13.06 11.37
N LYS A 85 32.17 12.77 11.78
CA LYS A 85 31.20 13.61 12.55
C LYS A 85 31.06 15.10 12.15
N THR A 86 31.71 15.55 11.08
CA THR A 86 31.81 16.94 10.64
C THR A 86 30.94 17.26 9.42
N ALA A 87 30.38 16.24 8.78
CA ALA A 87 29.56 16.39 7.59
C ALA A 87 28.47 15.31 7.51
N GLU A 88 27.33 15.68 6.92
CA GLU A 88 26.24 14.76 6.60
C GLU A 88 26.62 13.88 5.40
N GLY A 89 26.36 12.57 5.52
CA GLY A 89 26.55 11.62 4.44
C GLY A 89 25.33 11.55 3.53
N LYS A 90 25.56 11.42 2.21
CA LYS A 90 24.50 11.25 1.20
C LYS A 90 24.71 9.94 0.46
N GLN A 91 23.59 9.29 0.13
CA GLN A 91 23.55 8.14 -0.78
C GLN A 91 22.60 8.45 -1.93
N SER A 92 22.86 7.84 -3.09
CA SER A 92 22.04 8.01 -4.28
C SER A 92 21.80 6.67 -4.95
N ARG A 93 20.66 6.53 -5.63
CA ARG A 93 20.31 5.39 -6.47
C ARG A 93 19.59 5.89 -7.71
N THR A 94 19.64 5.11 -8.78
CA THR A 94 19.00 5.45 -10.06
C THR A 94 18.09 4.32 -10.51
N ARG A 95 17.12 4.62 -11.38
CA ARG A 95 16.27 3.63 -12.06
C ARG A 95 15.99 4.10 -13.48
N THR A 96 15.61 3.19 -14.37
CA THR A 96 15.29 3.51 -15.77
C THR A 96 13.79 3.64 -15.98
N ILE A 97 13.38 4.50 -16.92
CA ILE A 97 12.00 4.55 -17.40
C ILE A 97 11.84 3.44 -18.46
N LEU A 98 10.89 2.53 -18.24
CA LEU A 98 10.57 1.43 -19.14
C LEU A 98 9.47 1.79 -20.13
N ALA A 99 8.53 2.65 -19.74
CA ALA A 99 7.50 3.20 -20.62
C ALA A 99 7.30 4.69 -20.32
N ILE A 100 7.31 5.51 -21.37
CA ILE A 100 7.02 6.94 -21.29
C ILE A 100 5.50 7.10 -21.15
N PRO A 101 5.03 8.03 -20.31
CA PRO A 101 3.61 8.27 -20.17
C PRO A 101 2.98 8.74 -21.48
N GLY A 102 1.79 8.22 -21.78
CA GLY A 102 0.92 8.72 -22.84
C GLY A 102 0.29 10.06 -22.47
N LYS A 103 -0.51 10.61 -23.39
CA LYS A 103 -1.09 11.96 -23.29
C LYS A 103 -1.85 12.24 -21.98
N ASP A 104 -2.49 11.22 -21.42
CA ASP A 104 -3.33 11.30 -20.21
C ASP A 104 -2.73 10.49 -19.03
N GLY A 105 -1.46 10.07 -19.14
CA GLY A 105 -0.78 9.24 -18.14
C GLY A 105 -0.03 10.04 -17.08
N LYS A 106 0.17 9.43 -15.92
CA LYS A 106 0.99 10.00 -14.84
C LYS A 106 2.47 10.06 -15.23
N ALA A 107 3.11 11.20 -14.94
CA ALA A 107 4.53 11.40 -15.17
C ALA A 107 5.41 10.49 -14.30
N CYS A 108 6.62 10.18 -14.77
CA CYS A 108 7.58 9.38 -14.03
C CYS A 108 8.07 10.14 -12.78
N PRO A 109 8.18 9.48 -11.61
CA PRO A 109 8.72 10.10 -10.40
C PRO A 109 10.26 10.12 -10.39
#